data_AF-A0A8E9YI83-F1
#
_entry.id   AF-A0A8E9YI83-F1
#
_cell.length_a   1.000
_cell.length_b   1.000
_cell.length_c   1.000
_cell.angle_alpha   90.00
_cell.angle_beta   90.00
_cell.angle_gamma   90.00
#
_symmetry.space_group_name_H-M   'P 1'
#
loop_
_entity.id
_entity.type
_entity.pdbx_description
1 polymer ?
#
loop_
_entity_poly.entity_id
_entity_poly.type
_entity_poly.pdbx_seq_one_letter_code
_entity_poly.pdbx_strand_id
1 'polypeptide(L)'
;MHPRFQTAFAQLADNLQSALAPILADHHFPAMLTAEQVSTLKNATGLDEDALAFALLPLAAACARTDLSHFNVGAIARGVSGNWYFGANMEFLGATMQQTVHAEQSAISHAWLRGEKGLAAVTVNYTPCGHCRQFMNELNSGLDLRIHLPGRAPHTLRDYLPDAFGPKDLEIKTLLMDEQDHGFALTGDTLTQAAITAANKSHMPYSHSPSGVALECKDGRIFTGSYAENAAFNPTLPPLQGALNLLSLNGYDYADIQRAILAEKGDAALIQWDATAATLKALGCHKIDRVLLG
;
A
#
# COMPACT_ATOMS: atom_id res chain seq x y z
N MET A 1 -11.94 -18.06 6.36
CA MET A 1 -11.56 -16.79 7.00
C MET A 1 -10.21 -16.90 7.65
N HIS A 2 -9.29 -16.01 7.26
CA HIS A 2 -7.97 -15.86 7.88
C HIS A 2 -8.10 -15.54 9.39
N PRO A 3 -7.30 -16.15 10.29
CA PRO A 3 -7.41 -15.96 11.74
C PRO A 3 -7.39 -14.50 12.20
N ARG A 4 -6.57 -13.65 11.56
CA ARG A 4 -6.48 -12.21 11.87
C ARG A 4 -7.83 -11.48 11.92
N PHE A 5 -8.80 -11.90 11.11
CA PHE A 5 -10.10 -11.23 11.05
C PHE A 5 -11.09 -11.71 12.11
N GLN A 6 -10.83 -12.81 12.83
CA GLN A 6 -11.83 -13.44 13.71
C GLN A 6 -12.37 -12.48 14.77
N THR A 7 -11.48 -11.79 15.51
CA THR A 7 -11.89 -10.86 16.57
C THR A 7 -12.62 -9.64 16.01
N ALA A 8 -12.11 -9.05 14.92
CA ALA A 8 -12.72 -7.89 14.30
C ALA A 8 -14.08 -8.22 13.69
N PHE A 9 -14.21 -9.38 13.03
CA PHE A 9 -15.45 -9.86 12.43
C PHE A 9 -16.55 -10.07 13.47
N ALA A 10 -16.22 -10.65 14.62
CA ALA A 10 -17.18 -10.89 15.70
C ALA A 10 -17.76 -9.61 16.33
N GLN A 11 -17.14 -8.44 16.09
CA GLN A 11 -17.60 -7.14 16.60
C GLN A 11 -18.52 -6.40 15.62
N LEU A 12 -18.68 -6.90 14.39
CA LEU A 12 -19.53 -6.26 13.38
C LEU A 12 -21.01 -6.53 13.65
N ALA A 13 -21.90 -5.71 13.10
CA ALA A 13 -23.33 -5.97 13.14
C ALA A 13 -23.70 -7.26 12.37
N ASP A 14 -24.70 -8.01 12.84
CA ASP A 14 -25.06 -9.34 12.32
C ASP A 14 -25.36 -9.37 10.81
N ASN A 15 -26.00 -8.31 10.30
CA ASN A 15 -26.29 -8.16 8.87
C ASN A 15 -25.01 -7.94 8.05
N LEU A 16 -24.06 -7.16 8.58
CA LEU A 16 -22.75 -6.95 7.95
C LEU A 16 -21.89 -8.22 8.03
N GLN A 17 -21.89 -8.94 9.16
CA GLN A 17 -21.23 -10.24 9.29
C GLN A 17 -21.76 -11.22 8.25
N SER A 18 -23.08 -11.35 8.14
CA SER A 18 -23.73 -12.28 7.21
C SER A 18 -23.35 -11.98 5.75
N ALA A 19 -23.28 -10.69 5.38
CA ALA A 19 -22.90 -10.27 4.04
C ALA A 19 -21.39 -10.42 3.74
N LEU A 20 -20.53 -10.27 4.76
CA LEU A 20 -19.07 -10.41 4.63
C LEU A 20 -18.57 -11.85 4.74
N ALA A 21 -19.29 -12.73 5.44
CA ALA A 21 -18.89 -14.12 5.66
C ALA A 21 -18.46 -14.85 4.37
N PRO A 22 -19.21 -14.78 3.24
CA PRO A 22 -18.78 -15.41 2.00
C PRO A 22 -17.54 -14.75 1.38
N ILE A 23 -17.36 -13.43 1.57
CA ILE A 23 -16.23 -12.67 1.03
C ILE A 23 -14.94 -13.01 1.78
N LEU A 24 -15.02 -13.08 3.10
CA LEU A 24 -13.91 -13.43 3.99
C LEU A 24 -13.70 -14.95 4.11
N ALA A 25 -14.45 -15.77 3.37
CA ALA A 25 -14.32 -17.23 3.44
C ALA A 25 -12.92 -17.68 2.98
N ASP A 26 -12.37 -17.04 1.94
CA ASP A 26 -11.03 -17.31 1.44
C ASP A 26 -9.96 -17.02 2.52
N HIS A 27 -9.02 -17.94 2.69
CA HIS A 27 -7.88 -17.77 3.58
C HIS A 27 -6.96 -16.63 3.11
N HIS A 28 -6.82 -16.45 1.80
CA HIS A 28 -6.02 -15.39 1.18
C HIS A 28 -6.90 -14.27 0.62
N PHE A 29 -8.00 -13.95 1.33
CA PHE A 29 -8.81 -12.76 1.03
C PHE A 29 -7.88 -11.56 0.79
N PRO A 30 -7.95 -10.90 -0.38
CA PRO A 30 -6.91 -9.98 -0.86
C PRO A 30 -6.88 -8.63 -0.13
N ALA A 31 -7.63 -8.49 0.98
CA ALA A 31 -7.84 -7.24 1.71
C ALA A 31 -8.38 -6.11 0.79
N MET A 32 -9.26 -6.49 -0.13
CA MET A 32 -9.86 -5.59 -1.12
C MET A 32 -11.30 -6.03 -1.37
N LEU A 33 -12.18 -5.06 -1.62
CA LEU A 33 -13.55 -5.27 -2.05
C LEU A 33 -13.74 -4.69 -3.45
N THR A 34 -14.40 -5.45 -4.33
CA THR A 34 -14.80 -4.92 -5.64
C THR A 34 -15.98 -3.95 -5.51
N ALA A 35 -16.17 -3.09 -6.50
CA ALA A 35 -17.34 -2.19 -6.54
C ALA A 35 -18.67 -2.95 -6.39
N GLU A 36 -18.78 -4.14 -6.97
CA GLU A 36 -19.94 -5.03 -6.84
C GLU A 36 -20.12 -5.51 -5.40
N GLN A 37 -19.05 -6.00 -4.76
CA GLN A 37 -19.09 -6.43 -3.36
C GLN A 37 -19.48 -5.28 -2.43
N VAL A 38 -18.94 -4.08 -2.65
CA VAL A 38 -19.33 -2.87 -1.90
C VAL A 38 -20.83 -2.59 -2.06
N SER A 39 -21.37 -2.69 -3.28
CA SER A 39 -22.81 -2.52 -3.54
C SER A 39 -23.65 -3.57 -2.79
N THR A 40 -23.24 -4.84 -2.82
CA THR A 40 -23.90 -5.92 -2.07
C THR A 40 -23.92 -5.64 -0.57
N LEU A 41 -22.80 -5.18 0.00
CA LEU A 41 -22.70 -4.83 1.42
C LEU A 41 -23.60 -3.66 1.79
N LYS A 42 -23.64 -2.60 0.95
CA LYS A 42 -24.55 -1.45 1.14
C LYS A 42 -26.01 -1.91 1.15
N ASN A 43 -26.40 -2.72 0.17
CA ASN A 43 -27.78 -3.23 0.06
C ASN A 43 -28.17 -4.10 1.26
N ALA A 44 -27.27 -4.96 1.75
CA ALA A 44 -27.53 -5.84 2.88
C ALA A 44 -27.61 -5.10 4.22
N THR A 45 -26.91 -3.96 4.35
CA THR A 45 -26.79 -3.24 5.62
C THR A 45 -27.63 -1.97 5.70
N GLY A 46 -28.02 -1.40 4.56
CA GLY A 46 -28.62 -0.07 4.48
C GLY A 46 -27.65 1.08 4.76
N LEU A 47 -26.35 0.79 4.92
CA LEU A 47 -25.33 1.80 5.14
C LEU A 47 -24.99 2.51 3.82
N ASP A 48 -24.75 3.82 3.90
CA ASP A 48 -24.05 4.52 2.82
C ASP A 48 -22.55 4.14 2.80
N GLU A 49 -21.82 4.66 1.82
CA GLU A 49 -20.41 4.32 1.64
C GLU A 49 -19.52 4.77 2.79
N ASP A 50 -19.79 5.92 3.38
CA ASP A 50 -18.95 6.47 4.42
C ASP A 50 -19.16 5.67 5.72
N ALA A 51 -20.42 5.40 6.07
CA ALA A 51 -20.79 4.56 7.21
C ALA A 51 -20.28 3.12 7.05
N LEU A 52 -20.38 2.55 5.84
CA LEU A 52 -19.84 1.22 5.57
C LEU A 52 -18.30 1.20 5.68
N ALA A 53 -17.60 2.21 5.13
CA ALA A 53 -16.15 2.29 5.25
C ALA A 53 -15.72 2.38 6.73
N PHE A 54 -16.41 3.18 7.55
CA PHE A 54 -16.13 3.22 8.98
C PHE A 54 -16.37 1.87 9.67
N ALA A 55 -17.47 1.18 9.34
CA ALA A 55 -17.79 -0.13 9.89
C ALA A 55 -16.75 -1.21 9.52
N LEU A 56 -16.05 -1.05 8.40
CA LEU A 56 -15.03 -1.99 7.92
C LEU A 56 -13.60 -1.69 8.43
N LEU A 57 -13.36 -0.52 9.03
CA LEU A 57 -12.02 -0.16 9.55
C LEU A 57 -11.41 -1.20 10.51
N PRO A 58 -12.16 -1.87 11.40
CA PRO A 58 -11.60 -2.93 12.24
C PRO A 58 -11.00 -4.08 11.45
N LEU A 59 -11.56 -4.43 10.28
CA LEU A 59 -11.00 -5.46 9.40
C LEU A 59 -9.72 -4.98 8.74
N ALA A 60 -9.66 -3.72 8.29
CA ALA A 60 -8.42 -3.14 7.78
C ALA A 60 -7.33 -3.13 8.87
N ALA A 61 -7.64 -2.66 10.08
CA ALA A 61 -6.71 -2.62 11.21
C ALA A 61 -6.25 -4.03 11.65
N ALA A 62 -7.06 -5.07 11.43
CA ALA A 62 -6.66 -6.46 11.69
C ALA A 62 -5.55 -6.96 10.75
N CYS A 63 -5.22 -6.23 9.68
CA CYS A 63 -4.06 -6.51 8.83
C CYS A 63 -2.76 -5.88 9.35
N ALA A 64 -2.79 -5.11 10.43
CA ALA A 64 -1.62 -4.39 10.93
C ALA A 64 -0.52 -5.33 11.44
N ARG A 65 0.73 -4.88 11.30
CA ARG A 65 1.95 -5.54 11.78
C ARG A 65 2.72 -4.58 12.67
N THR A 66 2.31 -4.50 13.94
CA THR A 66 2.72 -3.45 14.89
C THR A 66 3.61 -4.02 15.97
N ASP A 67 4.67 -4.70 15.53
CA ASP A 67 5.57 -5.45 16.40
C ASP A 67 6.31 -4.53 17.40
N LEU A 68 6.31 -3.21 17.18
CA LEU A 68 6.90 -2.22 18.06
C LEU A 68 5.87 -1.45 18.91
N SER A 69 4.88 -0.82 18.27
CA SER A 69 3.93 0.08 18.95
C SER A 69 2.73 -0.65 19.55
N HIS A 70 2.41 -1.83 19.02
CA HIS A 70 1.17 -2.56 19.29
C HIS A 70 -0.09 -1.73 19.03
N PHE A 71 0.00 -0.71 18.18
CA PHE A 71 -1.06 0.24 17.88
C PHE A 71 -1.58 0.06 16.46
N ASN A 72 -2.66 -0.72 16.32
CA ASN A 72 -3.21 -1.09 15.02
C ASN A 72 -4.02 0.05 14.39
N VAL A 73 -3.53 0.55 13.26
CA VAL A 73 -4.17 1.59 12.44
C VAL A 73 -4.66 0.94 11.15
N GLY A 74 -5.90 1.22 10.80
CA GLY A 74 -6.54 0.75 9.57
C GLY A 74 -6.90 1.90 8.66
N ALA A 75 -6.77 1.69 7.36
CA ALA A 75 -7.18 2.61 6.32
C ALA A 75 -7.94 1.87 5.22
N ILE A 76 -8.87 2.55 4.56
CA ILE A 76 -9.55 2.08 3.36
C ILE A 76 -9.45 3.16 2.30
N ALA A 77 -8.72 2.88 1.22
CA ALA A 77 -8.66 3.72 0.04
C ALA A 77 -9.79 3.35 -0.92
N ARG A 78 -10.59 4.32 -1.33
CA ARG A 78 -11.67 4.16 -2.32
C ARG A 78 -11.16 4.61 -3.68
N GLY A 79 -10.98 3.65 -4.57
CA GLY A 79 -10.58 3.91 -5.95
C GLY A 79 -11.68 4.60 -6.75
N VAL A 80 -11.29 5.34 -7.78
CA VAL A 80 -12.25 5.91 -8.75
C VAL A 80 -12.98 4.82 -9.53
N SER A 81 -12.46 3.59 -9.56
CA SER A 81 -13.14 2.40 -10.09
C SER A 81 -14.35 1.95 -9.23
N GLY A 82 -14.48 2.44 -8.01
CA GLY A 82 -15.43 1.95 -7.00
C GLY A 82 -14.90 0.79 -6.14
N ASN A 83 -13.72 0.25 -6.45
CA ASN A 83 -13.06 -0.74 -5.61
C ASN A 83 -12.50 -0.12 -4.33
N TRP A 84 -12.51 -0.89 -3.24
CA TRP A 84 -12.00 -0.47 -1.94
C TRP A 84 -10.80 -1.32 -1.53
N TYR A 85 -9.73 -0.66 -1.10
CA TYR A 85 -8.45 -1.29 -0.79
C TYR A 85 -8.12 -1.07 0.67
N PHE A 86 -7.97 -2.14 1.44
CA PHE A 86 -7.55 -2.01 2.83
C PHE A 86 -6.05 -1.74 2.90
N GLY A 87 -5.66 -1.03 3.94
CA GLY A 87 -4.28 -0.86 4.35
C GLY A 87 -4.17 -0.82 5.86
N ALA A 88 -2.98 -1.15 6.35
CA ALA A 88 -2.67 -1.17 7.77
C ALA A 88 -1.20 -0.83 8.00
N ASN A 89 -0.87 -0.32 9.18
CA ASN A 89 0.51 0.03 9.50
C ASN A 89 1.41 -1.20 9.67
N MET A 90 2.67 -1.06 9.27
CA MET A 90 3.70 -2.09 9.35
C MET A 90 4.98 -1.52 9.97
N GLU A 91 5.48 -2.21 10.98
CA GLU A 91 6.67 -1.86 11.76
C GLU A 91 7.61 -3.07 11.76
N PHE A 92 8.91 -2.82 11.58
CA PHE A 92 9.88 -3.89 11.33
C PHE A 92 10.94 -3.90 12.42
N LEU A 93 10.86 -4.87 13.35
CA LEU A 93 11.88 -5.07 14.37
C LEU A 93 13.23 -5.40 13.74
N GLY A 94 14.31 -4.86 14.31
CA GLY A 94 15.67 -5.02 13.77
C GLY A 94 15.99 -4.11 12.57
N ALA A 95 15.01 -3.37 12.06
CA ALA A 95 15.20 -2.30 11.09
C ALA A 95 15.12 -0.91 11.76
N THR A 96 14.92 0.14 10.97
CA THR A 96 14.83 1.54 11.45
C THR A 96 13.43 2.10 11.25
N MET A 97 13.09 3.17 11.97
CA MET A 97 11.80 3.88 11.81
C MET A 97 11.52 4.32 10.36
N GLN A 98 12.56 4.59 9.58
CA GLN A 98 12.44 4.96 8.16
C GLN A 98 11.87 3.84 7.28
N GLN A 99 11.83 2.60 7.77
CA GLN A 99 11.24 1.46 7.05
C GLN A 99 9.75 1.29 7.34
N THR A 100 9.19 2.00 8.33
CA THR A 100 7.79 1.90 8.74
C THR A 100 6.85 2.31 7.60
N VAL A 101 5.77 1.56 7.44
CA VAL A 101 4.69 1.89 6.50
C VAL A 101 3.45 2.28 7.30
N HIS A 102 2.89 3.44 7.00
CA HIS A 102 1.66 3.89 7.63
C HIS A 102 0.43 3.25 6.96
N ALA A 103 -0.70 3.17 7.66
CA ALA A 103 -1.92 2.56 7.11
C ALA A 103 -2.39 3.26 5.83
N GLU A 104 -2.25 4.59 5.76
CA GLU A 104 -2.57 5.39 4.59
C GLU A 104 -1.66 5.04 3.41
N GLN A 105 -0.34 5.00 3.62
CA GLN A 105 0.63 4.57 2.60
C GLN A 105 0.32 3.14 2.12
N SER A 106 -0.01 2.24 3.05
CA SER A 106 -0.39 0.86 2.77
C SER A 106 -1.62 0.77 1.86
N ALA A 107 -2.72 1.47 2.18
CA ALA A 107 -3.95 1.42 1.39
C ALA A 107 -3.78 2.05 0.00
N ILE A 108 -3.05 3.18 -0.07
CA ILE A 108 -2.77 3.89 -1.32
C ILE A 108 -1.87 3.05 -2.23
N SER A 109 -0.78 2.51 -1.68
CA SER A 109 0.12 1.62 -2.41
C SER A 109 -0.61 0.35 -2.87
N HIS A 110 -1.50 -0.20 -2.03
CA HIS A 110 -2.32 -1.35 -2.41
C HIS A 110 -3.21 -1.06 -3.63
N ALA A 111 -3.90 0.09 -3.64
CA ALA A 111 -4.69 0.51 -4.78
C ALA A 111 -3.83 0.70 -6.05
N TRP A 112 -2.74 1.47 -5.94
CA TRP A 112 -1.84 1.77 -7.04
C TRP A 112 -1.21 0.51 -7.66
N LEU A 113 -0.65 -0.38 -6.83
CA LEU A 113 0.00 -1.61 -7.30
C LEU A 113 -0.98 -2.62 -7.91
N ARG A 114 -2.29 -2.48 -7.64
CA ARG A 114 -3.36 -3.23 -8.32
C ARG A 114 -3.93 -2.49 -9.54
N GLY A 115 -3.33 -1.38 -9.96
CA GLY A 115 -3.66 -0.66 -11.19
C GLY A 115 -4.80 0.34 -11.05
N GLU A 116 -5.21 0.70 -9.82
CA GLU A 116 -6.14 1.80 -9.61
C GLU A 116 -5.53 3.10 -10.16
N LYS A 117 -6.33 3.90 -10.87
CA LYS A 117 -5.85 5.08 -11.62
C LYS A 117 -5.96 6.38 -10.83
N GLY A 118 -6.64 6.36 -9.70
CA GLY A 118 -6.78 7.49 -8.79
C GLY A 118 -7.68 7.12 -7.62
N LEU A 119 -7.65 7.95 -6.58
CA LEU A 119 -8.47 7.75 -5.38
C LEU A 119 -9.51 8.85 -5.25
N ALA A 120 -10.74 8.45 -4.94
CA ALA A 120 -11.82 9.38 -4.60
C ALA A 120 -11.73 9.81 -3.13
N ALA A 121 -11.35 8.89 -2.24
CA ALA A 121 -11.29 9.14 -0.81
C ALA A 121 -10.43 8.14 -0.05
N VAL A 122 -10.01 8.50 1.15
CA VAL A 122 -9.38 7.63 2.14
C VAL A 122 -10.13 7.75 3.47
N THR A 123 -10.52 6.61 4.05
CA THR A 123 -11.13 6.52 5.37
C THR A 123 -10.13 5.90 6.35
N VAL A 124 -9.94 6.50 7.53
CA VAL A 124 -8.95 6.07 8.54
C VAL A 124 -9.53 6.12 9.94
N ASN A 125 -9.06 5.27 10.86
CA ASN A 125 -9.51 5.29 12.26
C ASN A 125 -8.90 6.43 13.10
N TYR A 126 -7.76 6.99 12.69
CA TYR A 126 -7.10 8.11 13.35
C TYR A 126 -6.72 9.20 12.37
N THR A 127 -6.57 10.45 12.86
CA THR A 127 -6.20 11.59 12.00
C THR A 127 -4.83 11.36 11.36
N PRO A 128 -4.68 11.50 10.03
CA PRO A 128 -3.40 11.31 9.37
C PRO A 128 -2.32 12.23 9.93
N CYS A 129 -1.13 11.66 10.18
CA CYS A 129 0.03 12.43 10.60
C CYS A 129 0.60 13.28 9.45
N GLY A 130 1.52 14.20 9.74
CA GLY A 130 2.13 15.08 8.73
C GLY A 130 2.78 14.31 7.58
N HIS A 131 3.46 13.20 7.88
CA HIS A 131 4.07 12.31 6.88
C HIS A 131 3.04 11.75 5.89
N CYS A 132 1.90 11.24 6.38
CA CYS A 132 0.83 10.72 5.53
C CYS A 132 0.16 11.81 4.69
N ARG A 133 -0.05 13.01 5.27
CA ARG A 133 -0.61 14.15 4.53
C ARG A 133 0.29 14.52 3.35
N GLN A 134 1.60 14.59 3.60
CA GLN A 134 2.58 14.89 2.57
C GLN A 134 2.66 13.79 1.51
N PHE A 135 2.59 12.51 1.91
CA PHE A 135 2.53 11.37 0.99
C PHE A 135 1.32 11.45 0.06
N MET A 136 0.14 11.77 0.60
CA MET A 136 -1.09 11.92 -0.20
C MET A 136 -1.03 13.08 -1.19
N ASN A 137 -0.25 14.13 -0.92
CA ASN A 137 -0.12 15.28 -1.83
C ASN A 137 0.69 14.96 -3.10
N GLU A 138 1.27 13.76 -3.19
CA GLU A 138 1.93 13.25 -4.39
C GLU A 138 0.95 12.70 -5.43
N LEU A 139 -0.26 12.34 -4.99
CA LEU A 139 -1.24 11.64 -5.82
C LEU A 139 -1.82 12.56 -6.89
N ASN A 140 -2.27 11.95 -7.98
CA ASN A 140 -3.00 12.68 -9.03
C ASN A 140 -4.35 13.26 -8.61
N SER A 141 -4.91 12.82 -7.48
CA SER A 141 -6.05 13.46 -6.81
C SER A 141 -5.67 14.75 -6.07
N GLY A 142 -4.38 14.95 -5.78
CA GLY A 142 -3.82 16.12 -5.12
C GLY A 142 -4.54 16.51 -3.83
N LEU A 143 -4.66 17.82 -3.60
CA LEU A 143 -5.28 18.38 -2.40
C LEU A 143 -6.81 18.18 -2.33
N ASP A 144 -7.44 17.68 -3.39
CA ASP A 144 -8.90 17.48 -3.46
C ASP A 144 -9.33 16.09 -2.96
N LEU A 145 -8.36 15.19 -2.67
CA LEU A 145 -8.63 13.89 -2.07
C LEU A 145 -9.43 14.04 -0.77
N ARG A 146 -10.56 13.32 -0.66
CA ARG A 146 -11.41 13.36 0.54
C ARG A 146 -10.85 12.45 1.64
N ILE A 147 -10.80 12.97 2.86
CA ILE A 147 -10.35 12.26 4.06
C ILE A 147 -11.53 12.12 5.03
N HIS A 148 -11.83 10.89 5.40
CA HIS A 148 -12.96 10.54 6.26
C HIS A 148 -12.44 10.02 7.60
N LEU A 149 -12.94 10.62 8.69
CA LEU A 149 -12.56 10.30 10.06
C LEU A 149 -13.81 10.03 10.91
N PRO A 150 -13.78 9.05 11.83
CA PRO A 150 -14.89 8.80 12.74
C PRO A 150 -15.25 10.05 13.54
N GLY A 151 -16.55 10.36 13.59
CA GLY A 151 -17.08 11.49 14.38
C GLY A 151 -16.72 12.88 13.82
N ARG A 152 -16.29 12.99 12.56
CA ARG A 152 -15.99 14.28 11.90
C ARG A 152 -16.66 14.36 10.54
N ALA A 153 -16.97 15.59 10.12
CA ALA A 153 -17.36 15.84 8.74
C ALA A 153 -16.20 15.46 7.80
N PRO A 154 -16.47 14.93 6.60
CA PRO A 154 -15.43 14.71 5.60
C PRO A 154 -14.79 16.03 5.19
N HIS A 155 -13.47 16.01 5.04
CA HIS A 155 -12.65 17.15 4.64
C HIS A 155 -11.77 16.76 3.46
N THR A 156 -11.23 17.75 2.75
CA THR A 156 -10.24 17.51 1.70
C THR A 156 -8.83 17.47 2.30
N LEU A 157 -7.86 16.92 1.57
CA LEU A 157 -6.47 16.97 1.99
C LEU A 157 -5.98 18.42 2.20
N ARG A 158 -6.48 19.38 1.40
CA ARG A 158 -6.23 20.81 1.57
C ARG A 158 -6.50 21.31 2.99
N ASP A 159 -7.56 20.82 3.62
CA ASP A 159 -7.96 21.25 4.97
C ASP A 159 -6.98 20.73 6.04
N TYR A 160 -6.32 19.60 5.78
CA TYR A 160 -5.33 18.99 6.67
C TYR A 160 -3.89 19.44 6.38
N LEU A 161 -3.64 19.97 5.19
CA LEU A 161 -2.33 20.41 4.72
C LEU A 161 -2.45 21.83 4.11
N PRO A 162 -2.67 22.86 4.94
CA PRO A 162 -2.70 24.24 4.47
C PRO A 162 -1.31 24.65 3.96
N ASP A 163 -1.29 25.52 2.94
CA ASP A 163 -0.05 26.02 2.30
C ASP A 163 0.91 24.89 1.93
N ALA A 164 0.34 23.81 1.38
CA ALA A 164 1.06 22.57 1.11
C ALA A 164 2.22 22.75 0.14
N PHE A 165 3.35 22.15 0.49
CA PHE A 165 4.44 21.84 -0.44
C PHE A 165 4.14 20.52 -1.17
N GLY A 166 4.45 20.43 -2.46
CA GLY A 166 4.23 19.23 -3.26
C GLY A 166 4.86 19.27 -4.65
N PRO A 167 4.46 18.34 -5.53
CA PRO A 167 5.05 18.17 -6.87
C PRO A 167 5.01 19.44 -7.72
N LYS A 168 3.98 20.27 -7.53
CA LYS A 168 3.80 21.55 -8.25
C LYS A 168 4.92 22.56 -7.95
N ASP A 169 5.44 22.58 -6.73
CA ASP A 169 6.52 23.48 -6.33
C ASP A 169 7.86 23.09 -6.97
N LEU A 170 7.99 21.83 -7.38
CA LEU A 170 9.13 21.27 -8.10
C LEU A 170 8.85 21.11 -9.61
N GLU A 171 7.77 21.72 -10.11
CA GLU A 171 7.36 21.71 -11.52
C GLU A 171 7.11 20.31 -12.13
N ILE A 172 6.80 19.33 -11.28
CA ILE A 172 6.47 17.97 -11.71
C ILE A 172 5.04 17.89 -12.25
N LYS A 173 4.88 17.25 -13.42
CA LYS A 173 3.59 17.13 -14.12
C LYS A 173 2.96 15.74 -14.05
N THR A 174 3.79 14.70 -13.98
CA THR A 174 3.34 13.31 -13.83
C THR A 174 3.29 13.00 -12.35
N LEU A 175 2.11 12.71 -11.82
CA LEU A 175 1.87 12.51 -10.40
C LEU A 175 1.82 11.01 -10.06
N LEU A 176 1.89 10.68 -8.77
CA LEU A 176 1.72 9.30 -8.34
C LEU A 176 0.32 8.80 -8.71
N MET A 177 0.24 7.55 -9.16
CA MET A 177 -0.93 6.88 -9.79
C MET A 177 -1.23 7.26 -11.25
N ASP A 178 -0.56 8.26 -11.83
CA ASP A 178 -0.57 8.43 -13.28
C ASP A 178 0.15 7.26 -13.97
N GLU A 179 -0.23 7.01 -15.21
CA GLU A 179 0.35 5.95 -16.02
C GLU A 179 1.81 6.25 -16.37
N GLN A 180 2.69 5.31 -16.03
CA GLN A 180 4.13 5.39 -16.24
C GLN A 180 4.64 4.03 -16.72
N ASP A 181 5.46 4.06 -17.76
CA ASP A 181 6.24 2.93 -18.24
C ASP A 181 7.61 3.44 -18.72
N HIS A 182 8.67 3.05 -18.01
CA HIS A 182 10.04 3.47 -18.32
C HIS A 182 10.72 2.63 -19.41
N GLY A 183 10.08 1.54 -19.86
CA GLY A 183 10.53 0.79 -21.04
C GLY A 183 11.80 -0.05 -20.88
N PHE A 184 12.23 -0.37 -19.65
CA PHE A 184 13.32 -1.32 -19.42
C PHE A 184 12.93 -2.72 -19.89
N ALA A 185 13.84 -3.38 -20.63
CA ALA A 185 13.59 -4.69 -21.19
C ALA A 185 13.49 -5.78 -20.10
N LEU A 186 12.47 -6.63 -20.20
CA LEU A 186 12.29 -7.76 -19.29
C LEU A 186 13.29 -8.87 -19.65
N THR A 187 14.08 -9.30 -18.68
CA THR A 187 15.08 -10.38 -18.84
C THR A 187 15.05 -11.31 -17.63
N GLY A 188 15.77 -12.43 -17.70
CA GLY A 188 15.87 -13.39 -16.60
C GLY A 188 14.63 -14.26 -16.39
N ASP A 189 14.53 -14.85 -15.20
CA ASP A 189 13.40 -15.70 -14.80
C ASP A 189 12.14 -14.89 -14.45
N THR A 190 11.04 -15.57 -14.13
CA THR A 190 9.75 -14.92 -13.82
C THR A 190 9.86 -13.90 -12.68
N LEU A 191 10.65 -14.19 -11.64
CA LEU A 191 10.83 -13.27 -10.52
C LEU A 191 11.62 -12.01 -10.94
N THR A 192 12.64 -12.19 -11.78
CA THR A 192 13.42 -11.09 -12.33
C THR A 192 12.57 -10.17 -13.20
N GLN A 193 11.79 -10.75 -14.11
CA GLN A 193 10.89 -10.00 -14.99
C GLN A 193 9.82 -9.25 -14.18
N ALA A 194 9.36 -9.82 -13.07
CA ALA A 194 8.41 -9.17 -12.16
C ALA A 194 9.04 -7.95 -11.47
N ALA A 195 10.29 -8.03 -11.02
CA ALA A 195 11.01 -6.90 -10.42
C ALA A 195 11.27 -5.77 -11.44
N ILE A 196 11.67 -6.11 -12.67
CA ILE A 196 11.87 -5.12 -13.75
C ILE A 196 10.53 -4.47 -14.13
N THR A 197 9.45 -5.25 -14.23
CA THR A 197 8.10 -4.72 -14.50
C THR A 197 7.66 -3.75 -13.41
N ALA A 198 7.97 -4.04 -12.14
CA ALA A 198 7.71 -3.12 -11.04
C ALA A 198 8.56 -1.84 -11.17
N ALA A 199 9.83 -1.96 -11.56
CA ALA A 199 10.70 -0.80 -11.80
C ALA A 199 10.18 0.07 -12.95
N ASN A 200 9.68 -0.51 -14.04
CA ASN A 200 9.06 0.21 -15.17
C ASN A 200 7.87 1.07 -14.76
N LYS A 201 7.17 0.72 -13.69
CA LYS A 201 6.01 1.47 -13.18
C LYS A 201 6.34 2.40 -12.01
N SER A 202 7.60 2.46 -11.58
CA SER A 202 8.00 3.30 -10.44
C SER A 202 7.74 4.78 -10.69
N HIS A 203 7.40 5.52 -9.64
CA HIS A 203 7.27 6.98 -9.70
C HIS A 203 8.53 7.59 -9.09
N MET A 204 9.42 8.15 -9.93
CA MET A 204 10.73 8.67 -9.49
C MET A 204 11.17 9.99 -10.17
N PRO A 205 10.29 11.00 -10.25
CA PRO A 205 10.58 12.21 -11.01
C PRO A 205 11.68 13.08 -10.38
N TYR A 206 12.11 12.81 -9.14
CA TYR A 206 13.07 13.65 -8.42
C TYR A 206 14.50 13.14 -8.55
N SER A 207 14.72 11.84 -8.30
CA SER A 207 16.06 11.25 -8.39
C SER A 207 16.35 10.57 -9.72
N HIS A 208 15.31 10.28 -10.52
CA HIS A 208 15.42 9.47 -11.73
C HIS A 208 16.08 8.11 -11.49
N SER A 209 15.89 7.53 -10.31
CA SER A 209 16.46 6.24 -9.90
C SER A 209 15.37 5.15 -9.91
N PRO A 210 15.12 4.50 -11.07
CA PRO A 210 14.05 3.50 -11.18
C PRO A 210 14.39 2.28 -10.34
N SER A 211 13.40 1.81 -9.58
CA SER A 211 13.56 0.57 -8.83
C SER A 211 12.25 -0.16 -8.57
N GLY A 212 12.36 -1.48 -8.47
CA GLY A 212 11.25 -2.39 -8.20
C GLY A 212 11.73 -3.64 -7.49
N VAL A 213 10.90 -4.18 -6.60
CA VAL A 213 11.19 -5.41 -5.85
C VAL A 213 10.15 -6.46 -6.19
N ALA A 214 10.58 -7.70 -6.29
CA ALA A 214 9.70 -8.87 -6.36
C ALA A 214 10.09 -9.88 -5.29
N LEU A 215 9.10 -10.42 -4.59
CA LEU A 215 9.22 -11.43 -3.54
C LEU A 215 8.52 -12.70 -4.00
N GLU A 216 9.23 -13.83 -3.98
CA GLU A 216 8.69 -15.16 -4.26
C GLU A 216 8.45 -15.89 -2.94
N CYS A 217 7.22 -16.32 -2.71
CA CYS A 217 6.84 -17.13 -1.57
C CYS A 217 7.13 -18.62 -1.82
N LYS A 218 7.19 -19.42 -0.75
CA LYS A 218 7.43 -20.88 -0.79
C LYS A 218 6.44 -21.67 -1.65
N ASP A 219 5.23 -21.15 -1.86
CA ASP A 219 4.20 -21.74 -2.70
C ASP A 219 4.24 -21.24 -4.16
N GLY A 220 5.23 -20.41 -4.51
CA GLY A 220 5.42 -19.84 -5.83
C GLY A 220 4.64 -18.55 -6.09
N ARG A 221 3.88 -18.03 -5.11
CA ARG A 221 3.21 -16.73 -5.26
C ARG A 221 4.25 -15.61 -5.33
N ILE A 222 4.05 -14.65 -6.22
CA ILE A 222 4.93 -13.49 -6.37
C ILE A 222 4.19 -12.21 -5.97
N PHE A 223 4.83 -11.40 -5.12
CA PHE A 223 4.38 -10.05 -4.76
C PHE A 223 5.41 -9.03 -5.19
N THR A 224 4.97 -7.95 -5.83
CA THR A 224 5.85 -6.90 -6.34
C THR A 224 5.56 -5.55 -5.73
N GLY A 225 6.57 -4.70 -5.68
CA GLY A 225 6.46 -3.32 -5.22
C GLY A 225 7.29 -2.40 -6.09
N SER A 226 6.67 -1.30 -6.50
CA SER A 226 7.29 -0.23 -7.27
C SER A 226 7.70 0.90 -6.34
N TYR A 227 8.84 1.53 -6.63
CA TYR A 227 9.31 2.71 -5.90
C TYR A 227 8.38 3.90 -6.14
N ALA A 228 8.02 4.63 -5.08
CA ALA A 228 7.18 5.81 -5.16
C ALA A 228 7.80 6.95 -4.38
N GLU A 229 8.51 7.82 -5.10
CA GLU A 229 9.09 9.02 -4.52
C GLU A 229 8.03 10.02 -4.07
N ASN A 230 8.46 10.96 -3.24
CA ASN A 230 7.65 12.07 -2.79
C ASN A 230 8.42 13.37 -2.90
N ALA A 231 7.73 14.47 -3.21
CA ALA A 231 8.32 15.81 -3.32
C ALA A 231 9.11 16.21 -2.07
N ALA A 232 8.66 15.81 -0.87
CA ALA A 232 9.34 16.09 0.39
C ALA A 232 10.41 15.05 0.77
N PHE A 233 10.76 14.16 -0.16
CA PHE A 233 11.79 13.14 -0.12
C PHE A 233 11.58 12.06 0.94
N ASN A 234 11.57 12.40 2.22
CA ASN A 234 11.45 11.43 3.32
C ASN A 234 10.17 10.59 3.28
N PRO A 235 9.01 11.09 2.83
CA PRO A 235 7.80 10.26 2.71
C PRO A 235 7.81 9.22 1.59
N THR A 236 8.85 9.21 0.76
CA THR A 236 9.07 8.21 -0.29
C THR A 236 8.86 6.80 0.23
N LEU A 237 8.12 5.99 -0.54
CA LEU A 237 7.88 4.58 -0.23
C LEU A 237 8.88 3.72 -1.03
N PRO A 238 9.82 3.01 -0.37
CA PRO A 238 10.76 2.14 -1.07
C PRO A 238 10.04 0.95 -1.74
N PRO A 239 10.60 0.37 -2.80
CA PRO A 239 9.95 -0.71 -3.54
C PRO A 239 9.73 -1.98 -2.69
N LEU A 240 10.63 -2.26 -1.73
CA LEU A 240 10.48 -3.38 -0.80
C LEU A 240 9.19 -3.26 0.03
N GLN A 241 8.90 -2.07 0.57
CA GLN A 241 7.72 -1.80 1.37
C GLN A 241 6.44 -2.05 0.58
N GLY A 242 6.39 -1.69 -0.70
CA GLY A 242 5.26 -2.01 -1.56
C GLY A 242 5.00 -3.52 -1.70
N ALA A 243 6.08 -4.30 -1.88
CA ALA A 243 5.98 -5.76 -2.01
C ALA A 243 5.56 -6.43 -0.69
N LEU A 244 6.17 -6.03 0.43
CA LEU A 244 5.82 -6.51 1.77
C LEU A 244 4.38 -6.16 2.16
N ASN A 245 3.92 -4.96 1.76
CA ASN A 245 2.56 -4.52 1.97
C ASN A 245 1.56 -5.44 1.25
N LEU A 246 1.76 -5.73 -0.04
CA LEU A 246 0.90 -6.67 -0.76
C LEU A 246 0.97 -8.09 -0.18
N LEU A 247 2.16 -8.58 0.16
CA LEU A 247 2.35 -9.90 0.78
C LEU A 247 1.50 -10.02 2.05
N SER A 248 1.65 -9.06 2.97
CA SER A 248 0.93 -9.08 4.24
C SER A 248 -0.58 -8.90 4.06
N LEU A 249 -1.01 -7.98 3.18
CA LEU A 249 -2.43 -7.75 2.90
C LEU A 249 -3.11 -8.98 2.27
N ASN A 250 -2.39 -9.80 1.50
CA ASN A 250 -2.92 -11.06 0.95
C ASN A 250 -2.83 -12.24 1.95
N GLY A 251 -2.44 -12.00 3.21
CA GLY A 251 -2.50 -12.99 4.29
C GLY A 251 -1.27 -13.88 4.42
N TYR A 252 -0.14 -13.49 3.85
CA TYR A 252 1.15 -14.18 4.01
C TYR A 252 1.96 -13.56 5.15
N ASP A 253 2.90 -14.32 5.70
CA ASP A 253 3.88 -13.84 6.67
C ASP A 253 5.27 -13.76 6.05
N TYR A 254 6.18 -13.01 6.68
CA TYR A 254 7.54 -12.80 6.17
C TYR A 254 8.32 -14.12 6.07
N ALA A 255 8.01 -15.08 6.95
CA ALA A 255 8.58 -16.42 6.93
C ALA A 255 8.21 -17.23 5.67
N ASP A 256 7.20 -16.80 4.90
CA ASP A 256 6.81 -17.43 3.65
C ASP A 256 7.69 -17.01 2.47
N ILE A 257 8.48 -15.93 2.62
CA ILE A 257 9.38 -15.44 1.57
C ILE A 257 10.52 -16.45 1.36
N GLN A 258 10.65 -16.93 0.14
CA GLN A 258 11.70 -17.86 -0.28
C GLN A 258 12.88 -17.13 -0.93
N ARG A 259 12.61 -16.13 -1.77
CA ARG A 259 13.61 -15.39 -2.55
C ARG A 259 13.12 -13.98 -2.87
N ALA A 260 14.03 -13.03 -2.98
CA ALA A 260 13.75 -11.65 -3.33
C ALA A 260 14.68 -11.15 -4.44
N ILE A 261 14.15 -10.36 -5.37
CA ILE A 261 14.93 -9.66 -6.39
C ILE A 261 14.64 -8.16 -6.30
N LEU A 262 15.70 -7.36 -6.25
CA LEU A 262 15.66 -5.91 -6.48
C LEU A 262 16.16 -5.62 -7.90
N ALA A 263 15.35 -4.96 -8.71
CA ALA A 263 15.77 -4.37 -9.97
C ALA A 263 15.99 -2.86 -9.78
N GLU A 264 17.17 -2.35 -10.10
CA GLU A 264 17.51 -0.92 -10.10
C GLU A 264 18.72 -0.62 -11.00
N LYS A 265 19.02 0.65 -11.28
CA LYS A 265 20.26 1.01 -12.00
C LYS A 265 21.50 0.92 -11.11
N GLY A 266 22.62 0.50 -11.69
CA GLY A 266 23.91 0.39 -10.97
C GLY A 266 24.57 1.74 -10.66
N ASP A 267 24.29 2.75 -11.48
CA ASP A 267 24.85 4.11 -11.47
C ASP A 267 23.80 5.18 -11.08
N ALA A 268 22.67 4.76 -10.50
CA ALA A 268 21.63 5.67 -10.03
C ALA A 268 22.11 6.60 -8.92
N ALA A 269 21.50 7.79 -8.83
CA ALA A 269 21.78 8.76 -7.77
C ALA A 269 21.39 8.22 -6.38
N LEU A 270 20.29 7.46 -6.31
CA LEU A 270 19.83 6.78 -5.11
C LEU A 270 19.87 5.26 -5.31
N ILE A 271 20.34 4.54 -4.30
CA ILE A 271 20.50 3.09 -4.31
C ILE A 271 19.66 2.47 -3.19
N GLN A 272 18.80 1.51 -3.55
CA GLN A 272 17.90 0.84 -2.61
C GLN A 272 18.50 -0.44 -2.02
N TRP A 273 19.59 -0.96 -2.62
CA TRP A 273 20.20 -2.25 -2.29
C TRP A 273 20.43 -2.48 -0.79
N ASP A 274 21.15 -1.58 -0.11
CA ASP A 274 21.58 -1.82 1.27
C ASP A 274 20.40 -1.87 2.24
N ALA A 275 19.46 -0.92 2.11
CA ALA A 275 18.25 -0.89 2.93
C ALA A 275 17.34 -2.09 2.65
N THR A 276 17.21 -2.48 1.37
CA THR A 276 16.44 -3.65 0.96
C THR A 276 17.02 -4.93 1.56
N ALA A 277 18.34 -5.13 1.41
CA ALA A 277 19.02 -6.30 1.92
C ALA A 277 19.01 -6.37 3.46
N ALA A 278 19.22 -5.23 4.13
CA ALA A 278 19.20 -5.16 5.60
C ALA A 278 17.81 -5.48 6.15
N THR A 279 16.75 -4.88 5.58
CA THR A 279 15.37 -5.10 6.03
C THR A 279 14.93 -6.54 5.78
N LEU A 280 15.19 -7.10 4.58
CA LEU A 280 14.86 -8.51 4.30
C LEU A 280 15.61 -9.48 5.24
N LYS A 281 16.88 -9.21 5.57
CA LYS A 281 17.63 -10.01 6.55
C LYS A 281 17.02 -9.92 7.95
N ALA A 282 16.57 -8.75 8.39
CA ALA A 282 15.87 -8.58 9.66
C ALA A 282 14.56 -9.40 9.71
N LEU A 283 13.93 -9.60 8.54
CA LEU A 283 12.74 -10.44 8.38
C LEU A 283 13.05 -11.92 8.09
N GLY A 284 14.33 -12.33 8.16
CA GLY A 284 14.75 -13.73 7.99
C GLY A 284 14.91 -14.19 6.53
N CYS A 285 14.83 -13.29 5.55
CA CYS A 285 15.09 -13.61 4.14
C CYS A 285 16.57 -13.35 3.80
N HIS A 286 17.28 -14.39 3.35
CA HIS A 286 18.71 -14.31 3.02
C HIS A 286 19.02 -14.52 1.53
N LYS A 287 18.07 -15.00 0.73
CA LYS A 287 18.21 -15.17 -0.72
C LYS A 287 17.74 -13.91 -1.43
N ILE A 288 18.67 -12.98 -1.62
CA ILE A 288 18.40 -11.64 -2.14
C ILE A 288 19.36 -11.38 -3.29
N ASP A 289 18.82 -11.18 -4.48
CA ASP A 289 19.60 -10.90 -5.68
C ASP A 289 19.31 -9.47 -6.19
N ARG A 290 20.32 -8.86 -6.82
CA ARG A 290 20.20 -7.55 -7.48
C ARG A 290 20.27 -7.74 -8.99
N VAL A 291 19.36 -7.12 -9.72
CA VAL A 291 19.36 -7.08 -11.18
C VAL A 291 19.54 -5.63 -11.61
N LEU A 292 20.45 -5.42 -12.56
CA LEU A 292 20.76 -4.09 -13.07
C LEU A 292 19.88 -3.75 -14.27
N LEU A 293 19.21 -2.60 -14.19
CA LEU A 293 18.49 -2.02 -15.31
C LEU A 293 19.52 -1.42 -16.30
N GLY A 294 19.30 -1.66 -17.60
CA GLY A 294 20.15 -1.18 -18.69
C GLY A 294 19.95 0.27 -19.07
#